data_AF-G0ECB6-F1
#
_entry.id   AF-G0ECB6-F1
#
_cell.length_a   1.000
_cell.length_b   1.000
_cell.length_c   1.000
_cell.angle_alpha   90.00
_cell.angle_beta   90.00
_cell.angle_gamma   90.00
#
_symmetry.space_group_name_H-M   'P 1'
#
loop_
_entity.id
_entity.type
_entity.pdbx_description
1 polymer ?
#
loop_
_entity_poly.entity_id
_entity_poly.type
_entity_poly.pdbx_seq_one_letter_code
_entity_poly.pdbx_strand_id
1 'polypeptide(L)'
;MTVIVGLSVAQRLSIGVKERVLEFLARYGERGYAVLRAAVEATLGSNGRHGVRLGDFNYREVVAKLRSYGLEYNPSNLLSILEREYAVIETSYKSSNQHWWRFLDLEAVIEALDEYERGASPQPPQNGDVEGGVEEPVEADAGMSSVAGLDIGGEIDDPQLEVVRAQIAALDPQGLLRTLRMLASKPRLTSQDRRLFAKIAFEDLEMVASVLEKARMYPDVFAEEIRMLESVLRLASLVARKLMSGGSSGSVARVGIRERLAPRLTGR
;
A
#
# COMPACT_ATOMS: atom_id res chain seq x y z
N MET A 1 28.00 -21.19 10.59
CA MET A 1 26.60 -20.85 10.30
C MET A 1 26.28 -21.29 8.89
N THR A 2 25.48 -22.35 8.74
CA THR A 2 25.12 -22.89 7.42
C THR A 2 23.98 -22.03 6.87
N VAL A 3 24.23 -21.32 5.78
CA VAL A 3 23.20 -20.57 5.07
C VAL A 3 22.33 -21.57 4.30
N ILE A 4 21.13 -21.85 4.79
CA ILE A 4 20.21 -22.80 4.17
C ILE A 4 19.34 -22.05 3.16
N VAL A 5 19.90 -21.73 1.99
CA VAL A 5 19.12 -21.19 0.86
C VAL A 5 18.53 -22.36 0.08
N GLY A 6 17.23 -22.65 0.24
CA GLY A 6 16.54 -23.67 -0.58
C GLY A 6 15.32 -24.37 0.03
N LEU A 7 14.91 -24.07 1.26
CA LEU A 7 13.75 -24.72 1.88
C LEU A 7 12.41 -24.14 1.40
N SER A 8 11.48 -25.04 1.09
CA SER A 8 10.07 -24.72 0.83
C SER A 8 9.41 -24.07 2.05
N VAL A 9 8.35 -23.26 1.85
CA VAL A 9 7.60 -22.59 2.94
C VAL A 9 7.16 -23.59 4.02
N ALA A 10 6.74 -24.80 3.63
CA ALA A 10 6.36 -25.86 4.56
C ALA A 10 7.54 -26.37 5.42
N GLN A 11 8.75 -26.41 4.86
CA GLN A 11 9.97 -26.81 5.60
C GLN A 11 10.53 -25.67 6.49
N ARG A 12 10.16 -24.41 6.23
CA ARG A 12 10.52 -23.28 7.10
C ARG A 12 9.62 -23.20 8.34
N LEU A 13 8.37 -23.64 8.24
CA LEU A 13 7.43 -23.68 9.37
C LEU A 13 7.78 -24.74 10.43
N SER A 14 8.58 -25.76 10.08
CA SER A 14 9.11 -26.75 11.04
C SER A 14 10.30 -26.25 11.86
N ILE A 15 10.87 -25.10 11.48
CA ILE A 15 11.95 -24.43 12.21
C ILE A 15 11.29 -23.54 13.29
N GLY A 16 11.89 -23.39 14.48
CA GLY A 16 11.36 -22.54 15.56
C GLY A 16 11.26 -21.05 15.17
N VAL A 17 10.45 -20.29 15.90
CA VAL A 17 10.27 -18.83 15.67
C VAL A 17 11.62 -18.11 15.79
N LYS A 18 12.44 -18.48 16.78
CA LYS A 18 13.75 -17.90 17.04
C LYS A 18 14.66 -17.96 15.81
N GLU A 19 14.81 -19.11 15.18
CA GLU A 19 15.68 -19.28 14.02
C GLU A 19 15.13 -18.54 12.80
N ARG A 20 13.81 -18.48 12.62
CA ARG A 20 13.19 -17.65 11.56
C ARG A 20 13.50 -16.17 11.76
N VAL A 21 13.50 -15.70 13.00
CA VAL A 21 13.93 -14.33 13.32
C VAL A 21 15.41 -14.12 13.01
N LEU A 22 16.29 -15.05 13.39
CA LEU A 22 17.72 -14.94 13.07
C LEU A 22 17.97 -14.93 11.54
N GLU A 23 17.24 -15.76 10.77
CA GLU A 23 17.31 -15.74 9.31
C GLU A 23 16.83 -14.39 8.74
N PHE A 24 15.73 -13.85 9.27
CA PHE A 24 15.24 -12.53 8.91
C PHE A 24 16.29 -11.44 9.20
N LEU A 25 16.88 -11.42 10.40
CA LEU A 25 17.89 -10.44 10.80
C LEU A 25 19.16 -10.56 9.96
N ALA A 26 19.60 -11.78 9.62
CA ALA A 26 20.73 -12.00 8.73
C ALA A 26 20.48 -11.44 7.31
N ARG A 27 19.23 -11.50 6.83
CA ARG A 27 18.85 -11.03 5.49
C ARG A 27 18.59 -9.52 5.41
N TYR A 28 17.92 -8.95 6.41
CA TYR A 28 17.46 -7.56 6.39
C TYR A 28 18.29 -6.62 7.28
N GLY A 29 19.29 -7.14 7.98
CA GLY A 29 20.30 -6.38 8.70
C GLY A 29 19.72 -5.38 9.72
N GLU A 30 20.34 -4.21 9.79
CA GLU A 30 19.97 -3.15 10.73
C GLU A 30 18.53 -2.67 10.55
N ARG A 31 18.00 -2.64 9.32
CA ARG A 31 16.60 -2.26 9.06
C ARG A 31 15.63 -3.29 9.63
N GLY A 32 15.90 -4.57 9.39
CA GLY A 32 15.15 -5.68 9.97
C GLY A 32 15.16 -5.62 11.49
N TYR A 33 16.36 -5.45 12.06
CA TYR A 33 16.56 -5.29 13.49
C TYR A 33 15.76 -4.11 14.05
N ALA A 34 15.86 -2.92 13.46
CA ALA A 34 15.19 -1.72 13.93
C ALA A 34 13.65 -1.87 13.94
N VAL A 35 13.07 -2.46 12.89
CA VAL A 35 11.61 -2.70 12.82
C VAL A 35 11.17 -3.72 13.87
N LEU A 36 11.88 -4.84 13.97
CA LEU A 36 11.52 -5.90 14.89
C LEU A 36 11.69 -5.45 16.34
N ARG A 37 12.75 -4.71 16.65
CA ARG A 37 12.98 -4.07 17.95
C ARG A 37 11.89 -3.05 18.27
N ALA A 38 11.54 -2.18 17.32
CA ALA A 38 10.45 -1.22 17.48
C ALA A 38 9.11 -1.91 17.78
N ALA A 39 8.82 -3.03 17.13
CA ALA A 39 7.62 -3.82 17.38
C ALA A 39 7.62 -4.46 18.78
N VAL A 40 8.73 -5.07 19.21
CA VAL A 40 8.88 -5.61 20.56
C VAL A 40 8.69 -4.51 21.61
N GLU A 41 9.33 -3.36 21.43
CA GLU A 41 9.18 -2.24 22.37
C GLU A 41 7.79 -1.61 22.37
N ALA A 42 7.09 -1.62 21.23
CA ALA A 42 5.69 -1.21 21.16
C ALA A 42 4.80 -2.15 22.01
N THR A 43 5.05 -3.46 21.94
CA THR A 43 4.37 -4.45 22.77
C THR A 43 4.64 -4.23 24.26
N LEU A 44 5.91 -4.11 24.65
CA LEU A 44 6.31 -4.00 26.05
C LEU A 44 5.96 -2.63 26.68
N GLY A 45 6.08 -1.55 25.91
CA GLY A 45 5.81 -0.18 26.36
C GLY A 45 4.33 0.15 26.57
N SER A 46 3.44 -0.82 26.37
CA SER A 46 1.99 -0.63 26.39
C SER A 46 1.34 -0.87 27.76
N ASN A 47 2.12 -1.32 28.75
CA ASN A 47 1.69 -1.49 30.14
C ASN A 47 1.35 -0.12 30.77
N GLY A 48 0.15 0.40 30.50
CA GLY A 48 -0.36 1.64 31.11
C GLY A 48 -1.34 2.47 30.25
N ARG A 49 -1.50 2.17 28.95
CA ARG A 49 -2.45 2.92 28.10
C ARG A 49 -3.87 2.37 28.23
N HIS A 50 -4.79 3.20 28.71
CA HIS A 50 -6.21 2.89 28.82
C HIS A 50 -6.84 2.74 27.42
N GLY A 51 -7.19 1.51 27.04
CA GLY A 51 -7.87 1.20 25.78
C GLY A 51 -7.92 -0.30 25.50
N VAL A 52 -8.91 -0.74 24.74
CA VAL A 52 -8.99 -2.13 24.26
C VAL A 52 -7.91 -2.33 23.20
N ARG A 53 -6.90 -3.16 23.49
CA ARG A 53 -5.92 -3.60 22.49
C ARG A 53 -6.50 -4.71 21.64
N LEU A 54 -6.28 -4.62 20.33
CA LEU A 54 -6.72 -5.63 19.35
C LEU A 54 -5.56 -6.52 18.89
N GLY A 55 -4.38 -6.40 19.52
CA GLY A 55 -3.15 -7.11 19.24
C GLY A 55 -2.00 -6.64 20.13
N ASP A 56 -0.81 -7.17 19.88
CA ASP A 56 0.41 -6.84 20.61
C ASP A 56 0.96 -5.48 20.22
N PHE A 57 0.88 -5.12 18.94
CA PHE A 57 1.28 -3.80 18.44
C PHE A 57 0.51 -3.43 17.16
N ASN A 58 0.55 -2.15 16.80
CA ASN A 58 0.06 -1.65 15.52
C ASN A 58 1.10 -0.80 14.79
N TYR A 59 0.82 -0.49 13.53
CA TYR A 59 1.73 0.23 12.65
C TYR A 59 2.18 1.58 13.23
N ARG A 60 1.25 2.33 13.82
CA ARG A 60 1.52 3.68 14.37
C ARG A 60 2.47 3.60 15.57
N GLU A 61 2.35 2.56 16.39
CA GLU A 61 3.25 2.33 17.52
C GLU A 61 4.67 2.00 17.05
N VAL A 62 4.82 1.16 16.01
CA VAL A 62 6.13 0.84 15.41
C VAL A 62 6.76 2.09 14.80
N VAL A 63 6.01 2.87 14.02
CA VAL A 63 6.52 4.13 13.43
C VAL A 63 6.92 5.13 14.52
N ALA A 64 6.15 5.25 15.59
CA ALA A 64 6.50 6.13 16.70
C ALA A 64 7.83 5.72 17.35
N LYS A 65 8.09 4.41 17.47
CA LYS A 65 9.35 3.87 17.98
C LYS A 65 10.52 4.12 17.04
N LEU A 66 10.37 3.84 15.75
CA LEU A 66 11.39 4.14 14.75
C LEU A 66 11.78 5.63 14.74
N ARG A 67 10.79 6.53 14.79
CA ARG A 67 11.05 7.97 14.91
C ARG A 67 11.79 8.34 16.19
N SER A 68 11.51 7.66 17.31
CA SER A 68 12.26 7.89 18.55
C SER A 68 13.72 7.44 18.47
N TYR A 69 14.06 6.55 17.54
CA TYR A 69 15.43 6.16 17.23
C TYR A 69 16.10 7.10 16.21
N GLY A 70 15.40 8.13 15.71
CA GLY A 70 15.87 9.00 14.63
C GLY A 70 15.77 8.36 13.24
N LEU A 71 14.98 7.29 13.09
CA LEU A 71 14.80 6.58 11.83
C LEU A 71 13.46 6.96 11.20
N GLU A 72 13.50 7.48 9.96
CA GLU A 72 12.30 7.83 9.17
C GLU A 72 11.92 6.73 8.16
N TYR A 73 12.24 5.48 8.50
CA TYR A 73 11.98 4.32 7.67
C TYR A 73 10.50 3.84 7.75
N ASN A 74 9.96 3.34 6.64
CA ASN A 74 8.60 2.78 6.57
C ASN A 74 8.58 1.27 6.87
N PRO A 75 7.98 0.82 8.00
CA PRO A 75 8.03 -0.59 8.42
C PRO A 75 7.10 -1.54 7.64
N SER A 76 6.19 -1.06 6.78
CA SER A 76 5.13 -1.89 6.17
C SER A 76 5.65 -3.14 5.46
N ASN A 77 6.72 -3.00 4.68
CA ASN A 77 7.27 -4.13 3.92
C ASN A 77 7.86 -5.19 4.85
N LEU A 78 8.69 -4.78 5.82
CA LEU A 78 9.30 -5.70 6.78
C LEU A 78 8.25 -6.37 7.68
N LEU A 79 7.17 -5.66 8.04
CA LEU A 79 6.04 -6.28 8.74
C LEU A 79 5.31 -7.31 7.86
N SER A 80 5.08 -7.01 6.58
CA SER A 80 4.49 -7.96 5.64
C SER A 80 5.37 -9.20 5.44
N ILE A 81 6.68 -9.03 5.38
CA ILE A 81 7.65 -10.12 5.25
C ILE A 81 7.67 -10.98 6.53
N LEU A 82 7.73 -10.35 7.70
CA LEU A 82 7.66 -11.01 9.00
C LEU A 82 6.39 -11.87 9.14
N GLU A 83 5.26 -11.38 8.63
CA GLU A 83 3.99 -12.11 8.64
C GLU A 83 3.95 -13.25 7.61
N ARG A 84 4.24 -12.96 6.34
CA ARG A 84 3.93 -13.86 5.22
C ARG A 84 5.04 -14.86 4.91
N GLU A 85 6.29 -14.44 5.02
CA GLU A 85 7.45 -15.26 4.65
C GLU A 85 8.05 -15.96 5.87
N TYR A 86 8.14 -15.25 6.99
CA TYR A 86 8.81 -15.75 8.19
C TYR A 86 7.86 -16.23 9.29
N ALA A 87 6.56 -15.96 9.18
CA ALA A 87 5.56 -16.32 10.19
C ALA A 87 6.07 -16.03 11.62
N VAL A 88 6.57 -14.82 11.85
CA VAL A 88 7.02 -14.33 13.17
C VAL A 88 5.88 -13.62 13.87
N ILE A 89 5.06 -12.92 13.09
CA ILE A 89 3.87 -12.21 13.53
C ILE A 89 2.66 -12.67 12.71
N GLU A 90 1.47 -12.39 13.20
CA GLU A 90 0.24 -12.59 12.46
C GLU A 90 -0.75 -11.45 12.71
N THR A 91 -1.58 -11.16 11.71
CA THR A 91 -2.67 -10.19 11.83
C THR A 91 -3.67 -10.66 12.89
N SER A 92 -3.83 -9.88 13.96
CA SER A 92 -4.84 -10.12 14.99
C SER A 92 -6.14 -9.36 14.71
N TYR A 93 -6.05 -8.19 14.08
CA TYR A 93 -7.19 -7.39 13.63
C TYR A 93 -6.83 -6.49 12.46
N LYS A 94 -7.73 -6.39 11.48
CA LYS A 94 -7.58 -5.48 10.35
C LYS A 94 -8.90 -4.78 10.03
N SER A 95 -8.80 -3.46 9.88
CA SER A 95 -9.87 -2.57 9.42
C SER A 95 -9.31 -1.62 8.36
N SER A 96 -10.15 -0.77 7.79
CA SER A 96 -9.71 0.27 6.85
C SER A 96 -8.72 1.28 7.46
N ASN A 97 -8.70 1.43 8.80
CA ASN A 97 -7.98 2.51 9.46
C ASN A 97 -6.91 2.00 10.45
N GLN A 98 -6.88 0.69 10.71
CA GLN A 98 -6.06 0.08 11.75
C GLN A 98 -5.70 -1.35 11.36
N HIS A 99 -4.43 -1.70 11.52
CA HIS A 99 -3.90 -3.05 11.38
C HIS A 99 -3.10 -3.35 12.63
N TRP A 100 -3.49 -4.43 13.31
CA TRP A 100 -2.88 -4.92 14.53
C TRP A 100 -2.27 -6.30 14.27
N TRP A 101 -1.10 -6.52 14.87
CA TRP A 101 -0.38 -7.78 14.82
C TRP A 101 -0.19 -8.33 16.22
N ARG A 102 -0.01 -9.65 16.29
CA ARG A 102 0.51 -10.36 17.47
C ARG A 102 1.73 -11.17 17.10
N PHE A 103 2.66 -11.33 18.03
CA PHE A 103 3.78 -12.25 17.88
C PHE A 103 3.30 -13.69 18.04
N LEU A 104 3.82 -14.61 17.23
CA LEU A 104 3.58 -16.04 17.45
C LEU A 104 4.28 -16.55 18.71
N ASP A 105 5.48 -16.02 18.97
CA ASP A 105 6.28 -16.29 20.16
C ASP A 105 7.14 -15.06 20.47
N LEU A 106 6.68 -14.23 21.41
CA LEU A 106 7.39 -13.01 21.79
C LEU A 106 8.73 -13.30 22.48
N GLU A 107 8.80 -14.36 23.29
CA GLU A 107 10.00 -14.71 24.05
C GLU A 107 11.11 -15.15 23.10
N ALA A 108 10.80 -16.00 22.12
CA ALA A 108 11.74 -16.41 21.08
C ALA A 108 12.25 -15.24 20.24
N VAL A 109 11.40 -14.24 19.96
CA VAL A 109 11.79 -13.02 19.23
C VAL A 109 12.78 -12.19 20.03
N ILE A 110 12.52 -11.98 21.32
CA ILE A 110 13.42 -11.25 22.22
C ILE A 110 14.76 -11.95 22.31
N GLU A 111 14.75 -13.27 22.51
CA GLU A 111 15.98 -14.07 22.58
C GLU A 111 16.82 -13.98 21.30
N ALA A 112 16.17 -14.00 20.12
CA ALA A 112 16.84 -13.85 18.84
C ALA A 112 17.43 -12.43 18.64
N LEU A 113 16.72 -11.38 19.06
CA LEU A 113 17.24 -10.01 19.02
C LEU A 113 18.46 -9.84 19.92
N ASP A 114 18.40 -10.36 21.14
CA ASP A 114 19.51 -10.39 22.09
C ASP A 114 20.73 -11.14 21.53
N GLU A 115 20.50 -12.29 20.90
CA GLU A 115 21.55 -13.07 20.25
C GLU A 115 22.17 -12.30 19.07
N TYR A 116 21.34 -11.64 18.27
CA TYR A 116 21.79 -10.77 17.20
C TYR A 116 22.62 -9.61 17.74
N GLU A 117 22.20 -8.92 18.80
CA GLU A 117 22.98 -7.84 19.44
C GLU A 117 24.34 -8.35 19.96
N ARG A 118 24.38 -9.53 20.58
CA ARG A 118 25.64 -10.14 21.06
C ARG A 118 26.56 -10.58 19.92
N GLY A 119 26.00 -10.93 18.75
CA GLY A 119 26.74 -11.35 17.56
C GLY A 119 27.00 -10.24 16.53
N ALA A 120 26.32 -9.09 16.61
CA ALA A 120 26.39 -7.99 15.66
C ALA A 120 27.52 -7.02 16.03
N SER A 121 28.74 -7.44 15.69
CA SER A 121 29.68 -6.56 14.99
C SER A 121 29.77 -7.05 13.54
N PRO A 122 28.98 -6.51 12.59
CA PRO A 122 29.18 -6.81 11.19
C PRO A 122 30.48 -6.11 10.75
N GLN A 123 31.52 -6.89 10.46
CA GLN A 123 32.60 -6.34 9.64
C GLN A 123 32.00 -6.00 8.27
N PRO A 124 32.23 -4.79 7.74
CA PRO A 124 31.81 -4.46 6.38
C PRO A 124 32.43 -5.48 5.40
N PRO A 125 31.77 -5.77 4.27
CA PRO A 125 32.31 -6.68 3.27
C PRO A 125 33.69 -6.19 2.83
N GLN A 126 34.73 -6.93 3.19
CA GLN A 126 36.07 -6.72 2.66
C GLN A 126 36.04 -7.20 1.20
N ASN A 127 35.95 -6.23 0.28
CA ASN A 127 36.31 -6.47 -1.10
C ASN A 127 37.81 -6.74 -1.15
N GLY A 128 38.17 -7.86 -1.78
CA GLY A 128 39.55 -8.28 -1.97
C GLY A 128 40.35 -7.33 -2.85
N ASP A 129 41.62 -7.22 -2.46
CA ASP A 129 42.83 -6.95 -3.24
C ASP A 129 43.01 -5.53 -3.79
N VAL A 130 44.03 -4.78 -3.33
CA VAL A 130 45.39 -4.73 -3.92
C VAL A 130 46.32 -3.96 -2.97
N GLU A 131 47.46 -4.57 -2.64
CA GLU A 131 48.63 -3.93 -2.00
C GLU A 131 49.24 -2.83 -2.88
N GLY A 132 49.71 -1.74 -2.27
CA GLY A 132 50.74 -0.89 -2.89
C GLY A 132 50.63 0.58 -2.50
N GLY A 133 51.52 1.03 -1.62
CA GLY A 133 51.60 2.42 -1.16
C GLY A 133 52.05 3.42 -2.23
N VAL A 134 51.97 4.72 -1.88
CA VAL A 134 53.08 5.65 -1.62
C VAL A 134 52.45 6.99 -1.22
N GLU A 135 53.00 7.61 -0.17
CA GLU A 135 52.72 8.96 0.32
C GLU A 135 53.11 10.03 -0.72
N GLU A 136 52.31 11.09 -0.91
CA GLU A 136 52.63 12.46 -0.44
C GLU A 136 51.58 13.50 -0.88
N PRO A 137 51.50 14.66 -0.20
CA PRO A 137 50.43 15.65 -0.32
C PRO A 137 50.80 16.83 -1.24
N VAL A 138 49.80 17.49 -1.82
CA VAL A 138 49.93 18.89 -2.28
C VAL A 138 48.60 19.62 -2.24
N GLU A 139 48.66 20.84 -1.72
CA GLU A 139 47.57 21.77 -1.46
C GLU A 139 46.90 22.38 -2.71
N ALA A 140 45.67 22.86 -2.45
CA ALA A 140 45.01 24.03 -3.04
C ALA A 140 44.54 23.99 -4.51
N ASP A 141 43.21 24.04 -4.69
CA ASP A 141 42.60 25.26 -5.27
C ASP A 141 41.12 25.36 -4.86
N ALA A 142 40.70 26.60 -4.62
CA ALA A 142 39.37 26.98 -4.21
C ALA A 142 38.49 27.27 -5.44
N GLY A 143 37.20 26.93 -5.31
CA GLY A 143 36.14 27.67 -6.00
C GLY A 143 35.54 26.97 -7.22
N MET A 144 34.54 26.13 -6.98
CA MET A 144 33.37 26.05 -7.87
C MET A 144 32.09 25.88 -7.05
N SER A 145 31.48 27.04 -6.82
CA SER A 145 30.05 27.32 -6.98
C SER A 145 29.07 26.14 -6.89
N SER A 146 28.37 26.10 -5.75
CA SER A 146 26.92 25.92 -5.64
C SER A 146 26.22 25.39 -6.90
N VAL A 147 26.08 24.08 -6.97
CA VAL A 147 24.85 23.48 -7.50
C VAL A 147 24.24 22.77 -6.31
N ALA A 148 23.12 23.32 -5.84
CA ALA A 148 22.31 22.76 -4.79
C ALA A 148 22.16 21.25 -5.02
N GLY A 149 22.57 20.48 -4.01
CA GLY A 149 22.37 19.05 -3.96
C GLY A 149 20.90 18.76 -4.19
N LEU A 150 20.58 18.35 -5.42
CA LEU A 150 19.58 17.33 -5.58
C LEU A 150 20.23 16.10 -4.95
N ASP A 151 19.89 15.88 -3.68
CA ASP A 151 20.05 14.59 -3.01
C ASP A 151 19.24 13.56 -3.81
N ILE A 152 19.76 13.12 -4.95
CA ILE A 152 19.35 11.92 -5.68
C ILE A 152 19.99 10.71 -4.97
N GLY A 153 19.89 10.72 -3.64
CA GLY A 153 20.32 9.67 -2.72
C GLY A 153 19.15 9.11 -1.92
N GLY A 154 17.91 9.35 -2.37
CA GLY A 154 16.76 8.60 -1.89
C GLY A 154 16.86 7.17 -2.43
N GLU A 155 17.44 6.27 -1.63
CA GLU A 155 17.35 4.83 -1.84
C GLU A 155 15.93 4.45 -2.24
N ILE A 156 15.80 3.72 -3.36
CA ILE A 156 14.54 3.14 -3.79
C ILE A 156 14.20 2.04 -2.77
N ASP A 157 13.54 2.42 -1.67
CA ASP A 157 13.33 1.57 -0.49
C ASP A 157 12.35 0.41 -0.72
N ASP A 158 11.47 0.50 -1.72
CA ASP A 158 10.60 -0.60 -2.13
C ASP A 158 10.23 -0.50 -3.63
N PRO A 159 10.72 -1.43 -4.49
CA PRO A 159 10.40 -1.41 -5.92
C PRO A 159 8.89 -1.57 -6.19
N GLN A 160 8.14 -2.24 -5.32
CA GLN A 160 6.68 -2.36 -5.46
C GLN A 160 5.98 -1.03 -5.18
N LEU A 161 6.43 -0.28 -4.17
CA LEU A 161 5.90 1.04 -3.87
C LEU A 161 6.09 1.98 -5.05
N GLU A 162 7.26 1.98 -5.70
CA GLU A 162 7.53 2.81 -6.88
C GLU A 162 6.72 2.37 -8.11
N VAL A 163 6.51 1.06 -8.29
CA VAL A 163 5.58 0.56 -9.33
C VAL A 163 4.16 1.05 -9.08
N VAL A 164 3.68 1.01 -7.83
CA VAL A 164 2.34 1.51 -7.47
C VAL A 164 2.25 3.01 -7.69
N ARG A 165 3.28 3.78 -7.30
CA ARG A 165 3.36 5.23 -7.55
C ARG A 165 3.26 5.54 -9.04
N ALA A 166 4.04 4.85 -9.87
CA ALA A 166 4.01 5.00 -11.32
C ALA A 166 2.64 4.62 -11.91
N GLN A 167 2.03 3.53 -11.43
CA GLN A 167 0.69 3.10 -11.86
C GLN A 167 -0.38 4.15 -11.51
N ILE A 168 -0.34 4.72 -10.30
CA ILE A 168 -1.25 5.79 -9.91
C ILE A 168 -1.05 7.03 -10.78
N ALA A 169 0.20 7.43 -11.03
CA ALA A 169 0.50 8.57 -11.88
C ALA A 169 -0.02 8.37 -13.32
N ALA A 170 0.18 7.18 -13.89
CA ALA A 170 -0.28 6.84 -15.23
C ALA A 170 -1.81 6.79 -15.35
N LEU A 171 -2.51 6.39 -14.30
CA LEU A 171 -3.99 6.35 -14.28
C LEU A 171 -4.66 7.72 -14.26
N ASP A 172 -3.94 8.77 -13.88
CA ASP A 172 -4.48 10.13 -13.65
C ASP A 172 -5.86 10.12 -12.92
N PRO A 173 -5.92 9.71 -11.63
CA PRO A 173 -7.17 9.67 -10.88
C PRO A 173 -7.88 11.03 -10.85
N GLN A 174 -7.15 12.14 -10.91
CA GLN A 174 -7.72 13.49 -10.95
C GLN A 174 -8.45 13.75 -12.27
N GLY A 175 -7.88 13.35 -13.41
CA GLY A 175 -8.53 13.37 -14.72
C GLY A 175 -9.83 12.55 -14.74
N LEU A 176 -9.78 11.33 -14.21
CA LEU A 176 -10.96 10.47 -14.08
C LEU A 176 -12.04 11.12 -13.20
N LEU A 177 -11.66 11.67 -12.04
CA LEU A 177 -12.58 12.38 -11.15
C LEU A 177 -13.23 13.58 -11.83
N ARG A 178 -12.47 14.41 -12.56
CA ARG A 178 -13.01 15.56 -13.31
C ARG A 178 -14.08 15.10 -14.29
N THR A 179 -13.77 14.08 -15.08
CA THR A 179 -14.68 13.54 -16.09
C THR A 179 -15.93 12.93 -15.47
N LEU A 180 -15.77 12.09 -14.45
CA LEU A 180 -16.91 11.44 -13.78
C LEU A 180 -17.78 12.43 -13.01
N ARG A 181 -17.21 13.46 -12.37
CA ARG A 181 -17.98 14.55 -11.73
C ARG A 181 -18.83 15.31 -12.76
N MET A 182 -18.26 15.62 -13.93
CA MET A 182 -19.00 16.26 -15.02
C MET A 182 -20.17 15.38 -15.50
N LEU A 183 -19.97 14.07 -15.67
CA LEU A 183 -21.05 13.16 -16.05
C LEU A 183 -22.11 13.03 -14.95
N ALA A 184 -21.67 12.96 -13.69
CA ALA A 184 -22.53 12.87 -12.53
C ALA A 184 -23.44 14.10 -12.38
N SER A 185 -22.96 15.31 -12.69
CA SER A 185 -23.71 16.56 -12.50
C SER A 185 -24.77 16.84 -13.57
N LYS A 186 -24.61 16.33 -14.80
CA LYS A 186 -25.56 16.60 -15.90
C LYS A 186 -26.97 16.05 -15.61
N PRO A 187 -28.08 16.73 -15.89
CA PRO A 187 -29.42 16.16 -15.61
C PRO A 187 -29.72 14.88 -16.41
N ARG A 188 -29.22 14.79 -17.65
CA ARG A 188 -29.35 13.63 -18.54
C ARG A 188 -28.04 13.39 -19.28
N LEU A 189 -27.74 12.11 -19.55
CA LEU A 189 -26.53 11.69 -20.25
C LEU A 189 -26.82 11.51 -21.75
N THR A 190 -26.06 12.22 -22.58
CA THR A 190 -26.13 12.14 -24.04
C THR A 190 -25.55 10.82 -24.56
N SER A 191 -25.70 10.53 -25.85
CA SER A 191 -25.05 9.38 -26.50
C SER A 191 -23.53 9.47 -26.45
N GLN A 192 -22.97 10.68 -26.55
CA GLN A 192 -21.53 10.92 -26.40
C GLN A 192 -21.06 10.65 -24.97
N ASP A 193 -21.82 11.13 -23.97
CA ASP A 193 -21.54 10.87 -22.56
C ASP A 193 -21.54 9.36 -22.24
N ARG A 194 -22.48 8.61 -22.84
CA ARG A 194 -22.55 7.15 -22.71
C ARG A 194 -21.33 6.45 -23.28
N ARG A 195 -20.86 6.87 -24.47
CA ARG A 195 -19.64 6.33 -25.08
C ARG A 195 -18.41 6.66 -24.26
N LEU A 196 -18.31 7.89 -23.75
CA LEU A 196 -17.22 8.30 -22.88
C LEU A 196 -17.19 7.48 -21.58
N PHE A 197 -18.34 7.31 -20.93
CA PHE A 197 -18.42 6.47 -19.73
C PHE A 197 -18.11 5.00 -20.02
N ALA A 198 -18.58 4.46 -21.14
CA ALA A 198 -18.27 3.09 -21.53
C ALA A 198 -16.77 2.90 -21.71
N LYS A 199 -16.08 3.85 -22.35
CA LYS A 199 -14.62 3.85 -22.47
C LYS A 199 -13.96 3.75 -21.09
N ILE A 200 -14.32 4.65 -20.17
CA ILE A 200 -13.79 4.65 -18.80
C ILE A 200 -14.07 3.31 -18.10
N ALA A 201 -15.28 2.78 -18.24
CA ALA A 201 -15.70 1.57 -17.55
C ALA A 201 -14.94 0.32 -17.99
N PHE A 202 -14.65 0.19 -19.28
CA PHE A 202 -13.99 -0.98 -19.85
C PHE A 202 -12.47 -0.85 -19.93
N GLU A 203 -11.92 0.36 -19.96
CA GLU A 203 -10.47 0.58 -20.05
C GLU A 203 -9.88 0.90 -18.67
N ASP A 204 -10.49 1.81 -17.90
CA ASP A 204 -9.83 2.41 -16.73
C ASP A 204 -10.24 1.79 -15.39
N LEU A 205 -11.53 1.47 -15.20
CA LEU A 205 -12.05 1.11 -13.86
C LEU A 205 -11.45 -0.19 -13.30
N GLU A 206 -11.13 -1.17 -14.14
CA GLU A 206 -10.45 -2.39 -13.71
C GLU A 206 -9.05 -2.08 -13.16
N MET A 207 -8.30 -1.24 -13.88
CA MET A 207 -6.98 -0.81 -13.44
C MET A 207 -7.06 0.01 -12.15
N VAL A 208 -8.05 0.90 -12.01
CA VAL A 208 -8.32 1.66 -10.78
C VAL A 208 -8.53 0.73 -9.59
N ALA A 209 -9.35 -0.33 -9.76
CA ALA A 209 -9.60 -1.30 -8.70
C ALA A 209 -8.33 -2.09 -8.32
N SER A 210 -7.57 -2.54 -9.32
CA SER A 210 -6.32 -3.26 -9.12
C SER A 210 -5.26 -2.42 -8.39
N VAL A 211 -5.08 -1.16 -8.81
CA VAL A 211 -4.12 -0.24 -8.19
C VAL A 211 -4.55 0.16 -6.79
N LEU A 212 -5.86 0.34 -6.54
CA LEU A 212 -6.38 0.63 -5.21
C LEU A 212 -6.04 -0.48 -4.21
N GLU A 213 -6.19 -1.76 -4.58
CA GLU A 213 -5.83 -2.87 -3.69
C GLU A 213 -4.34 -2.89 -3.37
N LYS A 214 -3.47 -2.60 -4.34
CA LYS A 214 -2.03 -2.48 -4.10
C LYS A 214 -1.69 -1.28 -3.23
N ALA A 215 -2.30 -0.12 -3.49
CA ALA A 215 -2.10 1.10 -2.72
C ALA A 215 -2.49 0.93 -1.24
N ARG A 216 -3.54 0.13 -0.97
CA ARG A 216 -3.98 -0.23 0.40
C ARG A 216 -2.95 -1.02 1.21
N MET A 217 -1.92 -1.58 0.57
CA MET A 217 -0.78 -2.18 1.28
C MET A 217 0.16 -1.12 1.88
N TYR A 218 0.05 0.14 1.42
CA TYR A 218 0.86 1.28 1.84
C TYR A 218 -0.03 2.48 2.23
N PRO A 219 -0.95 2.32 3.20
CA PRO A 219 -1.98 3.31 3.49
C PRO A 219 -1.42 4.66 3.93
N ASP A 220 -0.26 4.68 4.59
CA ASP A 220 0.38 5.92 5.05
C ASP A 220 1.05 6.70 3.92
N VAL A 221 1.48 6.02 2.86
CA VAL A 221 2.14 6.64 1.69
C VAL A 221 1.11 7.14 0.69
N PHE A 222 0.06 6.34 0.43
CA PHE A 222 -0.94 6.62 -0.59
C PHE A 222 -2.29 7.08 -0.01
N ALA A 223 -2.31 7.69 1.18
CA ALA A 223 -3.55 8.03 1.88
C ALA A 223 -4.49 8.93 1.06
N GLU A 224 -3.95 9.88 0.30
CA GLU A 224 -4.73 10.78 -0.57
C GLU A 224 -5.15 10.07 -1.86
N GLU A 225 -4.25 9.29 -2.46
CA GLU A 225 -4.46 8.53 -3.69
C GLU A 225 -5.53 7.46 -3.51
N ILE A 226 -5.50 6.72 -2.39
CA ILE A 226 -6.54 5.77 -2.01
C ILE A 226 -7.90 6.48 -1.95
N ARG A 227 -7.98 7.64 -1.29
CA ARG A 227 -9.23 8.44 -1.22
C ARG A 227 -9.70 8.89 -2.60
N MET A 228 -8.78 9.25 -3.49
CA MET A 228 -9.10 9.62 -4.88
C MET A 228 -9.64 8.42 -5.67
N LEU A 229 -8.95 7.28 -5.67
CA LEU A 229 -9.34 6.06 -6.38
C LEU A 229 -10.70 5.54 -5.87
N GLU A 230 -10.94 5.54 -4.56
CA GLU A 230 -12.27 5.20 -4.01
C GLU A 230 -13.35 6.17 -4.49
N SER A 231 -13.03 7.45 -4.60
CA SER A 231 -13.96 8.46 -5.10
C SER A 231 -14.26 8.29 -6.59
N VAL A 232 -13.29 7.83 -7.40
CA VAL A 232 -13.49 7.44 -8.80
C VAL A 232 -14.52 6.32 -8.89
N LEU A 233 -14.33 5.22 -8.14
CA LEU A 233 -15.27 4.09 -8.13
C LEU A 233 -16.67 4.49 -7.65
N ARG A 234 -16.76 5.32 -6.60
CA ARG A 234 -18.05 5.84 -6.11
C ARG A 234 -18.79 6.66 -7.16
N LEU A 235 -18.11 7.58 -7.86
CA LEU A 235 -18.72 8.38 -8.92
C LEU A 235 -19.10 7.55 -10.14
N ALA A 236 -18.25 6.60 -10.53
CA ALA A 236 -18.56 5.66 -11.60
C ALA A 236 -19.84 4.87 -11.32
N SER A 237 -20.01 4.38 -10.08
CA SER A 237 -21.22 3.71 -9.62
C SER A 237 -22.46 4.62 -9.74
N LEU A 238 -22.33 5.91 -9.41
CA LEU A 238 -23.42 6.88 -9.55
C LEU A 238 -23.81 7.12 -11.01
N VAL A 239 -22.82 7.28 -11.90
CA VAL A 239 -23.06 7.45 -13.35
C VAL A 239 -23.71 6.19 -13.93
N ALA A 240 -23.26 4.99 -13.54
CA ALA A 240 -23.85 3.73 -13.98
C ALA A 240 -25.33 3.61 -13.56
N ARG A 241 -25.66 3.90 -12.30
CA ARG A 241 -27.06 3.90 -11.81
C ARG A 241 -27.95 4.84 -12.61
N LYS A 242 -27.43 6.02 -12.95
CA LYS A 242 -28.15 7.02 -13.75
C LYS A 242 -28.40 6.59 -15.19
N LEU A 243 -27.49 5.83 -15.77
CA LEU A 243 -27.69 5.20 -17.09
C LEU A 243 -28.79 4.15 -17.04
N MET A 244 -28.83 3.36 -15.97
CA MET A 244 -29.88 2.36 -15.75
C MET A 244 -31.25 3.02 -15.53
N SER A 245 -31.33 4.06 -14.71
CA SER A 245 -32.59 4.76 -14.44
C SER A 245 -33.09 5.61 -15.62
N GLY A 246 -32.18 6.12 -16.45
CA GLY A 246 -32.51 6.89 -17.65
C GLY A 246 -33.11 6.07 -18.80
N GLY A 247 -33.10 4.73 -18.71
CA GLY A 247 -33.75 3.83 -19.67
C GLY A 247 -35.23 3.54 -19.37
N SER A 248 -35.70 3.78 -18.15
CA SER A 248 -37.01 3.32 -17.68
C SER A 248 -38.17 4.31 -17.88
N SER A 249 -37.94 5.49 -18.44
CA SER A 249 -39.00 6.51 -18.63
C SER A 249 -39.51 6.66 -20.08
N GLY A 250 -39.18 5.73 -20.98
CA GLY A 250 -39.43 5.88 -22.43
C GLY A 250 -40.48 4.99 -23.09
N SER A 251 -41.09 4.00 -22.43
CA SER A 251 -41.86 2.96 -23.15
C SER A 251 -43.14 2.44 -22.48
N VAL A 252 -43.97 3.32 -21.88
CA VAL A 252 -45.32 2.91 -21.40
C VAL A 252 -46.47 3.80 -21.91
N ALA A 253 -46.23 4.81 -22.76
CA ALA A 253 -47.30 5.74 -23.17
C ALA A 253 -47.50 5.86 -24.68
N ARG A 254 -47.60 4.73 -25.41
CA ARG A 254 -48.28 4.67 -26.73
C ARG A 254 -48.88 3.29 -26.98
N VAL A 255 -49.80 2.86 -26.11
CA VAL A 255 -50.74 1.79 -26.46
C VAL A 255 -52.13 2.43 -26.55
N GLY A 256 -52.56 2.60 -27.81
CA GLY A 256 -53.94 2.53 -28.28
C GLY A 256 -55.04 3.29 -27.54
N ILE A 257 -55.29 4.53 -27.95
CA ILE A 257 -56.69 4.98 -28.14
C ILE A 257 -56.75 5.72 -29.48
N ARG A 258 -56.84 4.94 -30.55
CA ARG A 258 -57.32 5.39 -31.85
C ARG A 258 -58.25 4.32 -32.37
N GLU A 259 -59.49 4.28 -31.86
CA GLU A 259 -60.53 3.60 -32.61
C GLU A 259 -61.95 4.08 -32.28
N ARG A 260 -62.59 4.60 -33.33
CA ARG A 260 -64.05 4.68 -33.59
C ARG A 260 -64.88 5.70 -32.78
N LEU A 261 -64.91 6.91 -33.33
CA LEU A 261 -66.16 7.67 -33.43
C LEU A 261 -66.51 7.81 -34.92
N ALA A 262 -67.54 7.09 -35.34
CA ALA A 262 -68.27 7.28 -36.58
C ALA A 262 -69.77 7.07 -36.28
N PRO A 263 -70.68 7.65 -37.09
CA PRO A 263 -71.81 8.38 -36.54
C PRO A 263 -73.20 7.85 -36.97
N ARG A 264 -74.23 8.43 -36.34
CA ARG A 264 -75.66 8.53 -36.73
C ARG A 264 -76.49 7.23 -36.83
N LEU A 265 -77.64 7.24 -36.15
CA LEU A 265 -79.02 7.28 -36.70
C LEU A 265 -79.99 6.51 -35.80
N THR A 266 -81.04 7.22 -35.37
CA THR A 266 -82.47 6.84 -35.18
C THR A 266 -83.03 7.82 -34.13
N GLY A 267 -84.11 8.57 -34.32
CA GLY A 267 -85.19 8.52 -35.27
C GLY A 267 -86.51 8.25 -34.55
N ARG A 268 -87.11 9.27 -33.92
CA ARG A 268 -88.55 9.60 -33.93
C ARG A 268 -88.83 10.78 -33.01
#